data_AF-A0A8T2QC30-F1
#
_entry.id   AF-A0A8T2QC30-F1
#
_cell.length_a   1.000
_cell.length_b   1.000
_cell.length_c   1.000
_cell.angle_alpha   90.00
_cell.angle_beta   90.00
_cell.angle_gamma   90.00
#
_symmetry.space_group_name_H-M   'P 1'
#
loop_
_entity.id
_entity.type
_entity.pdbx_description
1 polymer ?
#
loop_
_entity_poly.entity_id
_entity_poly.type
_entity_poly.pdbx_seq_one_letter_code
_entity_poly.pdbx_strand_id
1 'polypeptide(L)'
;MNALSRDYAVIAISSTRECWNLATDKDKVLSTLSHWIKERGYSELPVLALGASSGGYFISALAKAYKFNAIVIMISEGFFQIMEVDEHYPSTLFVHMVKDKRRASLIKDAMEALRTKGVNASEVKCYPLAVTPHYFTKIPGLDALTSEKAHQALKDAGVLDKDNYMMADGRSMNWMVPLRWRHVLPEDHYNLWDMHMRELLNLAFGYHEMTSIPSKKIFDWLDRHLYISKAVDMADSDRTNPP
;
A
#
# COMPACT_ATOMS: atom_id res chain seq x y z
N MET A 1 0.76 11.10 -7.54
CA MET A 1 0.84 12.54 -7.17
C MET A 1 0.29 12.89 -5.79
N ASN A 2 -0.40 12.00 -5.04
CA ASN A 2 -1.07 12.36 -3.77
C ASN A 2 -0.17 12.88 -2.63
N ALA A 3 1.08 12.40 -2.49
CA ALA A 3 1.98 12.86 -1.43
C ALA A 3 2.51 14.27 -1.73
N LEU A 4 3.08 14.47 -2.92
CA LEU A 4 3.65 15.76 -3.33
C LEU A 4 2.60 16.86 -3.39
N SER A 5 1.36 16.55 -3.81
CA SER A 5 0.25 17.52 -3.80
C SER A 5 -0.25 17.90 -2.39
N ARG A 6 0.29 17.26 -1.35
CA ARG A 6 0.01 17.53 0.07
C ARG A 6 1.28 17.97 0.81
N ASP A 7 2.25 18.50 0.08
CA ASP A 7 3.50 19.06 0.62
C ASP A 7 4.38 18.07 1.40
N TYR A 8 4.23 16.77 1.14
CA TYR A 8 5.17 15.78 1.66
C TYR A 8 6.49 15.81 0.88
N ALA A 9 7.61 15.88 1.60
CA ALA A 9 8.89 15.47 1.05
C ALA A 9 8.95 13.93 0.99
N VAL A 10 9.33 13.37 -0.16
CA VAL A 10 9.29 11.92 -0.40
C VAL A 10 10.67 11.37 -0.72
N ILE A 11 11.07 10.32 -0.01
CA ILE A 11 12.19 9.45 -0.36
C ILE A 11 11.65 8.03 -0.62
N ALA A 12 12.12 7.41 -1.70
CA ALA A 12 11.89 6.00 -1.96
C ALA A 12 13.22 5.26 -1.78
N ILE A 13 13.23 4.25 -0.91
CA ILE A 13 14.42 3.44 -0.62
C ILE A 13 14.13 2.01 -1.10
N SER A 14 15.03 1.47 -1.91
CA SER A 14 14.95 0.09 -2.40
C SER A 14 15.71 -0.86 -1.49
N SER A 15 15.20 -2.08 -1.34
CA SER A 15 15.94 -3.17 -0.70
C SER A 15 17.18 -3.56 -1.50
N THR A 16 18.14 -4.19 -0.84
CA THR A 16 19.35 -4.71 -1.52
C THR A 16 19.07 -5.96 -2.38
N ARG A 17 17.87 -6.53 -2.29
CA ARG A 17 17.36 -7.69 -3.02
C ARG A 17 15.90 -7.46 -3.42
N GLU A 18 15.24 -8.47 -3.96
CA GLU A 18 13.79 -8.43 -4.24
C GLU A 18 12.93 -8.20 -2.97
N CYS A 19 13.29 -8.86 -1.86
CA CYS A 19 12.62 -8.70 -0.57
C CYS A 19 13.53 -8.07 0.48
N TRP A 20 12.92 -7.33 1.41
CA TRP A 20 13.59 -6.73 2.56
C TRP A 20 14.11 -7.77 3.55
N ASN A 21 15.27 -7.50 4.12
CA ASN A 21 15.90 -8.32 5.14
C ASN A 21 16.43 -7.44 6.28
N LEU A 22 15.90 -7.66 7.49
CA LEU A 22 16.25 -6.83 8.66
C LEU A 22 17.74 -6.84 9.02
N ALA A 23 18.43 -7.96 8.86
CA ALA A 23 19.84 -8.08 9.22
C ALA A 23 20.77 -7.31 8.26
N THR A 24 20.36 -7.12 7.01
CA THR A 24 21.24 -6.55 5.96
C THR A 24 20.80 -5.17 5.46
N ASP A 25 19.51 -4.84 5.60
CA ASP A 25 18.95 -3.58 5.10
C ASP A 25 18.77 -2.52 6.20
N LYS A 26 18.56 -2.92 7.47
CA LYS A 26 18.20 -1.98 8.57
C LYS A 26 19.17 -0.80 8.69
N ASP A 27 20.46 -1.07 8.89
CA ASP A 27 21.43 0.00 9.14
C ASP A 27 21.66 0.89 7.91
N LYS A 28 21.56 0.31 6.71
CA LYS A 28 21.64 1.04 5.44
C LYS A 28 20.46 2.00 5.28
N VAL A 29 19.25 1.55 5.61
CA VAL A 29 18.05 2.38 5.56
C VAL A 29 18.13 3.51 6.58
N LEU A 30 18.53 3.23 7.83
CA LEU A 30 18.66 4.26 8.86
C LEU A 30 19.71 5.32 8.49
N SER A 31 20.85 4.89 7.94
CA SER A 31 21.90 5.77 7.44
C SER A 31 21.40 6.64 6.28
N THR A 32 20.75 6.03 5.29
CA THR A 32 20.19 6.73 4.12
C THR A 32 19.15 7.76 4.53
N LEU A 33 18.20 7.36 5.39
CA LEU A 33 17.14 8.22 5.90
C LEU A 33 17.71 9.41 6.68
N SER A 34 18.62 9.15 7.61
CA SER A 34 19.22 10.21 8.44
C SER A 34 20.06 11.17 7.62
N HIS A 35 20.83 10.65 6.65
CA HIS A 35 21.62 11.48 5.74
C HIS A 35 20.72 12.39 4.90
N TRP A 36 19.68 11.82 4.27
CA TRP A 36 18.76 12.58 3.44
C TRP A 36 18.00 13.65 4.21
N ILE A 37 17.48 13.32 5.41
CA ILE A 37 16.80 14.30 6.28
C ILE A 37 17.72 15.46 6.62
N LYS A 38 18.96 15.18 7.00
CA LYS A 38 19.94 16.21 7.38
C LYS A 38 20.33 17.07 6.18
N GLU A 39 20.67 16.45 5.05
CA GLU A 39 21.07 17.14 3.82
C GLU A 39 19.98 18.11 3.34
N ARG A 40 18.71 17.74 3.51
CA ARG A 40 17.56 18.55 3.11
C ARG A 40 17.10 19.56 4.16
N GLY A 41 17.70 19.57 5.34
CA GLY A 41 17.29 20.45 6.44
C GLY A 41 15.92 20.10 7.04
N TYR A 42 15.53 18.82 6.98
CA TYR A 42 14.22 18.33 7.44
C TYR A 42 14.24 17.74 8.86
N SER A 43 15.29 18.01 9.64
CA SER A 43 15.50 17.39 10.97
C SER A 43 14.36 17.63 11.97
N GLU A 44 13.64 18.75 11.84
CA GLU A 44 12.50 19.11 12.70
C GLU A 44 11.14 18.64 12.14
N LEU A 45 11.13 18.00 10.96
CA LEU A 45 9.89 17.55 10.33
C LEU A 45 9.50 16.15 10.82
N PRO A 46 8.19 15.89 10.96
CA PRO A 46 7.71 14.55 11.30
C PRO A 46 8.04 13.57 10.17
N VAL A 47 8.38 12.33 10.56
CA VAL A 47 8.77 11.29 9.62
C VAL A 47 7.74 10.17 9.63
N LEU A 48 7.29 9.81 8.44
CA LEU A 48 6.30 8.77 8.21
C LEU A 48 6.91 7.65 7.39
N ALA A 49 6.41 6.42 7.56
CA ALA A 49 6.82 5.30 6.73
C ALA A 49 5.63 4.62 6.05
N LEU A 50 5.83 4.16 4.83
CA LEU A 50 4.88 3.31 4.12
C LEU A 50 5.64 2.12 3.51
N GLY A 51 5.13 0.92 3.73
CA GLY A 51 5.74 -0.31 3.24
C GLY A 51 4.67 -1.31 2.83
N ALA A 52 4.91 -2.03 1.74
CA ALA A 52 4.00 -3.06 1.23
C ALA A 52 4.65 -4.45 1.30
N SER A 53 3.87 -5.47 1.68
CA SER A 53 4.31 -6.86 1.79
C SER A 53 5.58 -6.99 2.66
N SER A 54 6.71 -7.48 2.11
CA SER A 54 8.00 -7.55 2.82
C SER A 54 8.48 -6.18 3.31
N GLY A 55 8.15 -5.10 2.61
CA GLY A 55 8.42 -3.73 3.05
C GLY A 55 7.55 -3.32 4.23
N GLY A 56 6.28 -3.76 4.26
CA GLY A 56 5.37 -3.54 5.39
C GLY A 56 5.86 -4.22 6.66
N TYR A 57 6.32 -5.46 6.51
CA TYR A 57 7.02 -6.20 7.56
C TYR A 57 8.27 -5.47 8.03
N PHE A 58 9.12 -5.05 7.10
CA PHE A 58 10.37 -4.36 7.40
C PHE A 58 10.17 -3.05 8.14
N ILE A 59 9.29 -2.16 7.67
CA ILE A 59 9.07 -0.86 8.35
C ILE A 59 8.47 -1.03 9.75
N SER A 60 7.66 -2.07 9.96
CA SER A 60 7.10 -2.34 11.28
C SER A 60 8.18 -2.73 12.30
N ALA A 61 9.20 -3.47 11.88
CA ALA A 61 10.35 -3.75 12.72
C ALA A 61 11.30 -2.55 12.85
N LEU A 62 11.48 -1.79 11.75
CA LEU A 62 12.33 -0.60 11.73
C LEU A 62 11.82 0.48 12.69
N ALA A 63 10.50 0.58 12.87
CA ALA A 63 9.86 1.53 13.78
C ALA A 63 10.25 1.37 15.26
N LYS A 64 10.89 0.26 15.65
CA LYS A 64 11.54 0.15 16.97
C LYS A 64 12.87 0.88 17.08
N ALA A 65 13.59 1.01 15.97
CA ALA A 65 14.89 1.66 15.92
C ALA A 65 14.80 3.11 15.47
N TYR A 66 13.66 3.53 14.93
CA TYR A 66 13.45 4.87 14.40
C TYR A 66 12.09 5.42 14.83
N LYS A 67 12.08 6.65 15.35
CA LYS A 67 10.88 7.33 15.83
C LYS A 67 10.08 7.91 14.66
N PHE A 68 9.28 7.07 14.01
CA PHE A 68 8.26 7.54 13.07
C PHE A 68 7.08 8.15 13.84
N ASN A 69 6.39 9.12 13.26
CA ASN A 69 5.14 9.65 13.81
C ASN A 69 3.97 8.71 13.53
N ALA A 70 3.95 8.11 12.34
CA ALA A 70 2.99 7.07 11.97
C ALA A 70 3.54 6.20 10.83
N ILE A 71 3.02 4.98 10.73
CA ILE A 71 3.40 4.02 9.69
C ILE A 71 2.18 3.44 8.96
N VAL A 72 2.35 3.12 7.68
CA VAL A 72 1.33 2.48 6.83
C VAL A 72 1.85 1.14 6.34
N ILE A 73 1.20 0.06 6.75
CA ILE A 73 1.54 -1.31 6.39
C ILE A 73 0.51 -1.81 5.38
N MET A 74 0.94 -2.01 4.13
CA MET A 74 0.09 -2.52 3.06
C MET A 74 0.30 -4.02 2.88
N ILE A 75 -0.80 -4.77 2.69
CA ILE A 75 -0.84 -6.20 2.35
C ILE A 75 0.05 -7.10 3.23
N SER A 76 0.31 -6.68 4.47
CA SER A 76 1.12 -7.37 5.46
C SER A 76 0.53 -7.16 6.85
N GLU A 77 0.79 -8.10 7.74
CA GLU A 77 0.48 -8.09 9.16
C GLU A 77 1.56 -7.41 10.01
N GLY A 78 2.72 -7.07 9.43
CA GLY A 78 3.85 -6.52 10.19
C GLY A 78 4.60 -7.58 11.01
N PHE A 79 5.56 -7.13 11.84
CA PHE A 79 6.46 -7.98 12.64
C PHE A 79 5.97 -8.19 14.08
N PHE A 80 4.70 -7.91 14.36
CA PHE A 80 4.14 -7.80 15.72
C PHE A 80 3.99 -9.13 16.47
N GLN A 81 4.02 -10.27 15.78
CA GLN A 81 3.94 -11.58 16.45
C GLN A 81 5.24 -11.98 17.16
N ILE A 82 6.37 -11.40 16.74
CA ILE A 82 7.71 -11.75 17.22
C ILE A 82 8.33 -10.57 17.98
N MET A 83 7.89 -9.36 17.65
CA MET A 83 8.39 -8.12 18.24
C MET A 83 7.49 -7.68 19.40
N GLU A 84 8.08 -7.50 20.58
CA GLU A 84 7.39 -6.81 21.69
C GLU A 84 7.02 -5.38 21.28
N VAL A 85 5.89 -4.85 21.72
CA VAL A 85 5.52 -3.45 21.48
C VAL A 85 5.24 -2.76 22.81
N ASP A 86 5.66 -1.51 22.92
CA ASP A 86 5.36 -0.60 24.03
C ASP A 86 4.47 0.56 23.57
N GLU A 87 4.00 1.37 24.51
CA GLU A 87 3.10 2.50 24.25
C GLU A 87 3.67 3.63 23.38
N HIS A 88 4.99 3.67 23.16
CA HIS A 88 5.66 4.69 22.35
C HIS A 88 5.75 4.33 20.86
N TYR A 89 5.29 3.13 20.49
CA TYR A 89 5.31 2.68 19.10
C TYR A 89 4.38 3.55 18.23
N PRO A 90 4.75 3.86 16.97
CA PRO A 90 3.97 4.75 16.12
C PRO A 90 2.55 4.26 15.86
N SER A 91 1.65 5.23 15.70
CA SER A 91 0.32 4.96 15.17
C SER A 91 0.43 4.20 13.85
N THR A 92 -0.37 3.16 13.66
CA THR A 92 -0.22 2.22 12.55
C THR A 92 -1.52 2.08 11.76
N LEU A 93 -1.44 2.28 10.44
CA LEU A 93 -2.53 2.03 9.51
C LEU A 93 -2.25 0.79 8.67
N PHE A 94 -3.13 -0.20 8.75
CA PHE A 94 -3.10 -1.36 7.86
C PHE A 94 -3.95 -1.11 6.63
N VAL A 95 -3.45 -1.47 5.44
CA VAL A 95 -4.21 -1.39 4.20
C VAL A 95 -4.18 -2.75 3.54
N HIS A 96 -5.35 -3.39 3.39
CA HIS A 96 -5.39 -4.76 2.90
C HIS A 96 -6.62 -5.03 2.05
N MET A 97 -6.49 -6.07 1.24
CA MET A 97 -7.55 -6.55 0.38
C MET A 97 -8.50 -7.46 1.15
N VAL A 98 -9.82 -7.30 0.97
CA VAL A 98 -10.82 -8.04 1.76
C VAL A 98 -10.95 -9.52 1.37
N LYS A 99 -10.49 -9.94 0.17
CA LYS A 99 -10.49 -11.36 -0.20
C LYS A 99 -9.33 -12.12 0.41
N ASP A 100 -8.25 -11.46 0.83
CA ASP A 100 -7.16 -12.12 1.55
C ASP A 100 -7.55 -12.35 3.02
N LYS A 101 -8.35 -13.40 3.25
CA LYS A 101 -8.89 -13.73 4.57
C LYS A 101 -7.82 -14.07 5.59
N ARG A 102 -6.76 -14.75 5.16
CA ARG A 102 -5.61 -15.07 6.00
C ARG A 102 -4.95 -13.79 6.50
N ARG A 103 -4.66 -12.85 5.58
CA ARG A 103 -4.00 -11.60 5.95
C ARG A 103 -4.90 -10.68 6.76
N ALA A 104 -6.19 -10.63 6.45
CA ALA A 104 -7.16 -9.90 7.27
C ALA A 104 -7.23 -10.41 8.72
N SER A 105 -7.15 -11.73 8.93
CA SER A 105 -7.10 -12.31 10.29
C SER A 105 -5.83 -11.89 11.03
N LEU A 106 -4.67 -12.03 10.39
CA LEU A 106 -3.38 -11.69 11.02
C LEU A 106 -3.26 -10.19 11.32
N ILE A 107 -3.82 -9.33 10.46
CA ILE A 107 -3.91 -7.88 10.69
C ILE A 107 -4.82 -7.57 11.89
N LYS A 108 -5.93 -8.30 12.06
CA LYS A 108 -6.80 -8.15 13.22
C LYS A 108 -6.04 -8.43 14.51
N ASP A 109 -5.30 -9.53 14.56
CA ASP A 109 -4.49 -9.93 15.72
C ASP A 109 -3.38 -8.88 16.00
N ALA A 110 -2.72 -8.38 14.96
CA ALA A 110 -1.72 -7.32 15.08
C ALA A 110 -2.31 -6.00 15.62
N MET A 111 -3.49 -5.59 15.12
CA MET A 111 -4.17 -4.39 15.63
C MET A 111 -4.58 -4.54 17.10
N GLU A 112 -5.02 -5.74 17.51
CA GLU A 112 -5.34 -6.01 18.91
C GLU A 112 -4.09 -5.92 19.79
N ALA A 113 -2.97 -6.54 19.37
CA ALA A 113 -1.70 -6.44 20.07
C ALA A 113 -1.25 -4.98 20.26
N LEU A 114 -1.34 -4.16 19.21
CA LEU A 114 -1.02 -2.73 19.29
C LEU A 114 -1.95 -1.96 20.25
N ARG A 115 -3.27 -2.17 20.13
CA ARG A 115 -4.25 -1.46 20.95
C ARG A 115 -4.17 -1.81 22.42
N THR A 116 -3.83 -3.04 22.78
CA THR A 116 -3.59 -3.44 24.19
C THR A 116 -2.41 -2.70 24.82
N LYS A 117 -1.50 -2.17 24.01
CA LYS A 117 -0.37 -1.33 24.42
C LYS A 117 -0.68 0.17 24.36
N GLY A 118 -1.93 0.55 24.09
CA GLY A 118 -2.32 1.97 23.93
C GLY A 118 -1.94 2.59 22.58
N VAL A 119 -1.42 1.80 21.64
CA VAL A 119 -1.04 2.30 20.30
C VAL A 119 -2.27 2.40 19.40
N ASN A 120 -2.43 3.53 18.71
CA ASN A 120 -3.49 3.68 17.72
C ASN A 120 -3.23 2.77 16.52
N ALA A 121 -4.14 1.83 16.28
CA ALA A 121 -4.12 0.96 15.12
C ALA A 121 -5.45 1.02 14.38
N SER A 122 -5.41 1.23 13.06
CA SER A 122 -6.58 1.34 12.18
C SER A 122 -6.42 0.51 10.91
N GLU A 123 -7.51 0.23 10.20
CA GLU A 123 -7.47 -0.49 8.92
C GLU A 123 -8.22 0.26 7.80
N VAL A 124 -7.74 0.09 6.57
CA VAL A 124 -8.44 0.41 5.33
C VAL A 124 -8.63 -0.86 4.52
N LYS A 125 -9.90 -1.23 4.36
CA LYS A 125 -10.34 -2.36 3.55
C LYS A 125 -10.46 -1.97 2.09
N CYS A 126 -9.74 -2.69 1.24
CA CYS A 126 -9.80 -2.57 -0.20
C CYS A 126 -10.69 -3.68 -0.78
N TYR A 127 -11.75 -3.28 -1.45
CA TYR A 127 -12.75 -4.19 -2.01
C TYR A 127 -12.45 -4.50 -3.48
N PRO A 128 -12.93 -5.65 -4.00
CA PRO A 128 -12.85 -5.96 -5.42
C PRO A 128 -13.46 -4.84 -6.27
N LEU A 129 -12.95 -4.70 -7.49
CA LEU A 129 -13.41 -3.69 -8.44
C LEU A 129 -14.12 -4.39 -9.59
N ALA A 130 -15.18 -3.75 -10.08
CA ALA A 130 -15.77 -4.13 -11.35
C ALA A 130 -14.79 -3.79 -12.49
N VAL A 131 -14.53 -4.76 -13.37
CA VAL A 131 -13.81 -4.57 -14.62
C VAL A 131 -14.82 -3.99 -15.61
N THR A 132 -14.92 -2.66 -15.68
CA THR A 132 -15.82 -1.96 -16.61
C THR A 132 -15.28 -1.96 -18.05
N PRO A 133 -16.10 -1.61 -19.07
CA PRO A 133 -15.64 -1.55 -20.46
C PRO A 133 -14.42 -0.66 -20.69
N HIS A 134 -14.24 0.40 -19.89
CA HIS A 134 -13.07 1.29 -19.96
C HIS A 134 -12.01 0.99 -18.90
N TYR A 135 -12.05 -0.18 -18.25
CA TYR A 135 -11.14 -0.46 -17.14
C TYR A 135 -9.66 -0.47 -17.57
N PHE A 136 -9.37 -0.93 -18.79
CA PHE A 136 -8.01 -1.08 -19.31
C PHE A 136 -7.44 0.18 -19.97
N THR A 137 -8.19 1.27 -20.07
CA THR A 137 -7.65 2.57 -20.52
C THR A 137 -6.64 3.16 -19.53
N LYS A 138 -6.48 2.54 -18.36
CA LYS A 138 -5.38 2.79 -17.41
C LYS A 138 -4.01 2.35 -17.95
N ILE A 139 -3.98 1.48 -18.96
CA ILE A 139 -2.76 1.01 -19.61
C ILE A 139 -2.33 2.06 -20.64
N PRO A 140 -1.09 2.60 -20.55
CA PRO A 140 -0.60 3.55 -21.54
C PRO A 140 -0.68 2.99 -22.96
N GLY A 141 -1.31 3.74 -23.87
CA GLY A 141 -1.45 3.38 -25.28
C GLY A 141 -2.61 2.45 -25.62
N LEU A 142 -3.37 1.95 -24.64
CA LEU A 142 -4.55 1.11 -24.89
C LEU A 142 -5.81 1.98 -25.00
N ASP A 143 -6.41 2.03 -26.20
CA ASP A 143 -7.56 2.88 -26.47
C ASP A 143 -8.90 2.32 -25.92
N ALA A 144 -9.92 3.19 -25.89
CA ALA A 144 -11.24 2.82 -25.34
C ALA A 144 -11.89 1.64 -26.08
N LEU A 145 -11.77 1.60 -27.42
CA LEU A 145 -12.37 0.56 -28.25
C LEU A 145 -11.74 -0.82 -27.97
N THR A 146 -10.43 -0.86 -27.79
CA THR A 146 -9.66 -2.05 -27.45
C THR A 146 -10.01 -2.52 -26.04
N SER A 147 -10.15 -1.59 -25.10
CA SER A 147 -10.61 -1.89 -23.73
C SER A 147 -12.02 -2.50 -23.72
N GLU A 148 -12.95 -1.96 -24.51
CA GLU A 148 -14.32 -2.48 -24.63
C GLU A 148 -14.34 -3.90 -25.22
N LYS A 149 -13.58 -4.13 -26.30
CA LYS A 149 -13.44 -5.46 -26.90
C LYS A 149 -12.84 -6.47 -25.92
N ALA A 150 -11.83 -6.05 -25.14
CA ALA A 150 -11.22 -6.89 -24.11
C ALA A 150 -12.21 -7.23 -23.00
N HIS A 151 -12.93 -6.24 -22.51
CA HIS A 151 -13.98 -6.43 -21.51
C HIS A 151 -15.03 -7.43 -21.98
N GLN A 152 -15.57 -7.27 -23.19
CA GLN A 152 -16.56 -8.18 -23.75
C GLN A 152 -16.00 -9.60 -23.92
N ALA A 153 -14.75 -9.72 -24.40
CA ALA A 153 -14.08 -11.02 -24.53
C ALA A 153 -13.89 -11.75 -23.20
N LEU A 154 -13.52 -11.02 -22.15
CA LEU A 154 -13.40 -11.58 -20.80
C LEU A 154 -14.77 -11.98 -20.22
N LYS A 155 -15.80 -11.18 -20.47
CA LYS A 155 -17.17 -11.46 -20.01
C LYS A 155 -17.76 -12.70 -20.68
N ASP A 156 -17.67 -12.79 -21.99
CA ASP A 156 -18.18 -13.94 -22.76
C ASP A 156 -17.45 -15.25 -22.42
N ALA A 157 -16.16 -15.15 -22.06
CA ALA A 157 -15.35 -16.29 -21.66
C ALA A 157 -15.56 -16.72 -20.19
N GLY A 158 -16.46 -16.04 -19.46
CA GLY A 158 -16.71 -16.33 -18.04
C GLY A 158 -15.55 -15.95 -17.11
N VAL A 159 -14.63 -15.09 -17.55
CA VAL A 159 -13.59 -14.52 -16.67
C VAL A 159 -14.23 -13.52 -15.70
N LEU A 160 -15.23 -12.79 -16.19
CA LEU A 160 -16.03 -11.85 -15.43
C LEU A 160 -17.44 -12.40 -15.18
N ASP A 161 -18.02 -12.09 -14.04
CA ASP A 161 -19.42 -12.37 -13.74
C ASP A 161 -20.39 -11.38 -14.42
N LYS A 162 -21.69 -11.54 -14.16
CA LYS A 162 -22.73 -10.66 -14.70
C LYS A 162 -22.56 -9.19 -14.31
N ASP A 163 -22.01 -8.94 -13.11
CA ASP A 163 -21.80 -7.62 -12.50
C ASP A 163 -20.39 -7.07 -12.79
N ASN A 164 -19.63 -7.78 -13.64
CA ASN A 164 -18.26 -7.49 -14.09
C ASN A 164 -17.16 -7.67 -13.04
N TYR A 165 -17.38 -8.48 -12.01
CA TYR A 165 -16.32 -8.87 -11.08
C TYR A 165 -15.57 -10.10 -11.57
N MET A 166 -14.30 -10.19 -11.21
CA MET A 166 -13.47 -11.36 -11.46
C MET A 166 -14.03 -12.61 -10.75
N MET A 167 -14.28 -13.67 -11.54
CA MET A 167 -14.80 -14.95 -11.04
C MET A 167 -13.78 -15.71 -10.18
N ALA A 168 -12.49 -15.60 -10.51
CA ALA A 168 -11.38 -16.18 -9.75
C ALA A 168 -10.15 -15.25 -9.78
N ASP A 169 -9.09 -15.64 -9.07
CA ASP A 169 -7.83 -14.89 -9.07
C ASP A 169 -7.24 -14.88 -10.49
N GLY A 170 -6.86 -13.70 -11.00
CA GLY A 170 -6.27 -13.57 -12.34
C GLY A 170 -5.03 -14.45 -12.54
N ARG A 171 -4.31 -14.78 -11.47
CA ARG A 171 -3.14 -15.66 -11.46
C ARG A 171 -3.48 -17.14 -11.70
N SER A 172 -4.72 -17.55 -11.45
CA SER A 172 -5.19 -18.91 -11.68
C SER A 172 -6.05 -19.06 -12.94
N MET A 173 -6.23 -17.98 -13.71
CA MET A 173 -7.09 -17.95 -14.89
C MET A 173 -6.29 -17.78 -16.18
N ASN A 174 -6.71 -18.47 -17.23
CA ASN A 174 -6.18 -18.30 -18.59
C ASN A 174 -6.86 -17.15 -19.35
N TRP A 175 -6.96 -15.97 -18.71
CA TRP A 175 -7.71 -14.82 -19.24
C TRP A 175 -7.15 -14.26 -20.56
N MET A 176 -5.89 -14.58 -20.91
CA MET A 176 -5.28 -14.23 -22.19
C MET A 176 -5.81 -15.04 -23.39
N VAL A 177 -6.27 -16.27 -23.16
CA VAL A 177 -6.75 -17.16 -24.23
C VAL A 177 -7.91 -16.53 -25.03
N PRO A 178 -9.00 -16.05 -24.40
CA PRO A 178 -10.10 -15.43 -25.15
C PRO A 178 -9.70 -14.14 -25.85
N LEU A 179 -8.72 -13.38 -25.34
CA LEU A 179 -8.22 -12.16 -25.97
C LEU A 179 -7.41 -12.46 -27.24
N ARG A 180 -6.61 -13.53 -27.21
CA ARG A 180 -5.84 -14.02 -28.37
C ARG A 180 -6.75 -14.59 -29.45
N TRP A 181 -7.67 -15.48 -29.08
CA TRP A 181 -8.59 -16.12 -30.02
C TRP A 181 -9.44 -15.11 -30.81
N ARG A 182 -9.77 -13.99 -30.18
CA ARG A 182 -10.60 -12.94 -30.77
C ARG A 182 -9.80 -11.80 -31.40
N HIS A 183 -8.47 -11.91 -31.46
CA HIS A 183 -7.56 -10.88 -31.97
C HIS A 183 -7.87 -9.49 -31.40
N VAL A 184 -8.12 -9.41 -30.09
CA VAL A 184 -8.50 -8.16 -29.41
C VAL A 184 -7.33 -7.20 -29.31
N LEU A 185 -6.13 -7.72 -29.02
CA LEU A 185 -4.91 -6.93 -28.90
C LEU A 185 -4.05 -7.17 -30.15
N PRO A 186 -3.29 -6.17 -30.62
CA PRO A 186 -2.32 -6.35 -31.69
C PRO A 186 -1.24 -7.38 -31.32
N GLU A 187 -0.80 -8.18 -32.30
CA GLU A 187 0.15 -9.27 -32.06
C GLU A 187 1.49 -8.80 -31.48
N ASP A 188 1.97 -7.66 -31.95
CA ASP A 188 3.21 -7.00 -31.56
C ASP A 188 3.14 -6.35 -30.16
N HIS A 189 1.94 -6.07 -29.65
CA HIS A 189 1.73 -5.41 -28.35
C HIS A 189 1.32 -6.36 -27.21
N TYR A 190 1.12 -7.66 -27.48
CA TYR A 190 0.69 -8.61 -26.46
C TYR A 190 1.62 -8.67 -25.25
N ASN A 191 2.94 -8.75 -25.44
CA ASN A 191 3.88 -8.86 -24.33
C ASN A 191 3.92 -7.59 -23.47
N LEU A 192 3.69 -6.42 -24.09
CA LEU A 192 3.67 -5.15 -23.38
C LEU A 192 2.42 -5.05 -22.49
N TRP A 193 1.25 -5.41 -23.03
CA TRP A 193 -0.02 -5.22 -22.34
C TRP A 193 -0.43 -6.39 -21.45
N ASP A 194 0.08 -7.61 -21.68
CA ASP A 194 -0.02 -8.79 -20.80
C ASP A 194 0.19 -8.38 -19.34
N MET A 195 1.37 -7.82 -19.07
CA MET A 195 1.79 -7.55 -17.71
C MET A 195 0.85 -6.53 -17.06
N HIS A 196 0.52 -5.46 -17.78
CA HIS A 196 -0.36 -4.41 -17.29
C HIS A 196 -1.80 -4.90 -17.07
N MET A 197 -2.35 -5.70 -17.99
CA MET A 197 -3.68 -6.30 -17.83
C MET A 197 -3.70 -7.27 -16.65
N ARG A 198 -2.65 -8.08 -16.48
CA ARG A 198 -2.50 -8.97 -15.33
C ARG A 198 -2.56 -8.20 -14.02
N GLU A 199 -1.76 -7.13 -13.87
CA GLU A 199 -1.75 -6.33 -12.65
C GLU A 199 -3.12 -5.66 -12.39
N LEU A 200 -3.78 -5.16 -13.43
CA LEU A 200 -5.11 -4.58 -13.31
C LEU A 200 -6.19 -5.61 -12.93
N LEU A 201 -6.10 -6.84 -13.44
CA LEU A 201 -7.01 -7.94 -13.10
C LEU A 201 -6.77 -8.46 -11.67
N ASN A 202 -5.51 -8.58 -11.24
CA ASN A 202 -5.14 -8.90 -9.87
C ASN A 202 -5.70 -7.86 -8.89
N LEU A 203 -5.53 -6.58 -9.23
CA LEU A 203 -6.10 -5.47 -8.47
C LEU A 203 -7.63 -5.52 -8.43
N ALA A 204 -8.28 -5.84 -9.56
CA ALA A 204 -9.73 -5.94 -9.64
C ALA A 204 -10.27 -7.11 -8.80
N PHE A 205 -9.59 -8.25 -8.79
CA PHE A 205 -9.98 -9.39 -7.96
C PHE A 205 -9.88 -9.04 -6.47
N GLY A 206 -8.93 -8.19 -6.08
CA GLY A 206 -8.79 -7.71 -4.71
C GLY A 206 -8.25 -8.80 -3.79
N TYR A 207 -7.14 -9.43 -4.18
CA TYR A 207 -6.40 -10.39 -3.36
C TYR A 207 -4.90 -10.06 -3.38
N HIS A 208 -4.37 -9.76 -2.19
CA HIS A 208 -2.94 -9.55 -1.93
C HIS A 208 -2.21 -8.60 -2.90
N GLU A 209 -2.78 -7.42 -3.17
CA GLU A 209 -2.24 -6.49 -4.17
C GLU A 209 -1.97 -5.09 -3.58
N MET A 210 -0.88 -4.44 -4.00
CA MET A 210 -0.59 -3.06 -3.63
C MET A 210 -1.52 -2.12 -4.41
N THR A 211 -2.01 -1.05 -3.77
CA THR A 211 -3.00 -0.17 -4.41
C THR A 211 -2.91 1.29 -3.98
N SER A 212 -3.09 2.19 -4.95
CA SER A 212 -3.22 3.63 -4.71
C SER A 212 -4.67 4.08 -4.56
N ILE A 213 -5.66 3.20 -4.76
CA ILE A 213 -7.10 3.52 -4.67
C ILE A 213 -7.47 4.18 -3.34
N PRO A 214 -7.06 3.65 -2.18
CA PRO A 214 -7.37 4.29 -0.90
C PRO A 214 -6.42 5.44 -0.54
N SER A 215 -5.57 5.94 -1.46
CA SER A 215 -4.56 6.96 -1.15
C SER A 215 -5.10 8.16 -0.41
N LYS A 216 -6.25 8.72 -0.83
CA LYS A 216 -6.90 9.82 -0.09
C LYS A 216 -7.14 9.46 1.38
N LYS A 217 -7.70 8.28 1.66
CA LYS A 217 -7.94 7.81 3.04
C LYS A 217 -6.65 7.61 3.82
N ILE A 218 -5.61 7.09 3.16
CA ILE A 218 -4.28 6.90 3.77
C ILE A 218 -3.70 8.25 4.19
N PHE A 219 -3.64 9.22 3.27
CA PHE A 219 -3.08 10.53 3.58
C PHE A 219 -3.95 11.34 4.55
N ASP A 220 -5.29 11.27 4.45
CA ASP A 220 -6.19 11.91 5.43
C ASP A 220 -5.99 11.32 6.85
N TRP A 221 -5.63 10.03 6.94
CA TRP A 221 -5.27 9.42 8.20
C TRP A 221 -3.88 9.87 8.68
N LEU A 222 -2.87 9.92 7.80
CA LEU A 222 -1.53 10.39 8.16
C LEU A 222 -1.55 11.84 8.66
N ASP A 223 -2.23 12.73 7.94
CA ASP A 223 -2.34 14.15 8.28
C ASP A 223 -2.83 14.33 9.72
N ARG A 224 -3.86 13.59 10.14
CA ARG A 224 -4.39 13.64 11.52
C ARG A 224 -3.38 13.25 12.60
N HIS A 225 -2.42 12.39 12.29
CA HIS A 225 -1.38 11.95 13.23
C HIS A 225 -0.15 12.87 13.21
N LEU A 226 -0.07 13.81 12.26
CA LEU A 226 0.89 14.91 12.29
C LEU A 226 0.42 16.05 13.19
N TYR A 227 -0.89 16.34 13.22
CA TYR A 227 -1.44 17.44 14.02
C TYR A 227 -1.47 17.16 15.53
N ILE A 228 -1.56 15.89 15.94
CA ILE A 228 -1.55 15.52 17.36
C ILE A 228 -0.17 15.80 17.99
N SER A 229 0.94 15.63 17.26
CA SER A 229 2.26 15.97 17.81
C SER A 229 2.41 17.48 18.04
N LYS A 230 1.96 18.30 17.09
CA LYS A 230 1.99 19.77 17.22
C LYS A 230 1.15 20.30 18.39
N ALA A 231 0.00 19.70 18.67
CA ALA A 231 -0.87 20.13 19.76
C ALA A 231 -0.30 19.77 21.14
N VAL A 232 0.39 18.63 21.27
CA VAL A 232 1.09 18.23 22.50
C VAL A 232 2.32 19.11 22.72
N ASP A 233 3.10 19.39 21.68
CA ASP A 233 4.27 20.29 21.77
C ASP A 233 3.87 21.73 22.14
N MET A 234 2.74 22.24 21.61
CA MET A 234 2.19 23.54 22.02
C MET A 234 1.73 23.54 23.49
N ALA A 235 1.05 22.48 23.95
CA ALA A 235 0.57 22.38 25.32
C ALA A 235 1.69 22.23 26.37
N ASP A 236 2.83 21.64 26.01
CA ASP A 236 4.01 21.58 26.89
C ASP A 236 4.81 22.89 26.88
N SER A 237 4.85 23.61 25.75
CA SER A 237 5.49 24.94 25.70
C SER A 237 4.81 25.98 26.59
N ASP A 238 3.48 25.94 26.72
CA ASP A 238 2.69 26.82 27.60
C ASP A 238 2.85 26.50 29.10
N ARG A 239 3.42 25.34 29.46
CA ARG A 239 3.66 24.94 30.86
C ARG A 239 5.03 25.35 31.41
N THR A 240 5.91 25.89 30.57
CA THR A 240 7.31 26.19 30.94
C THR A 240 7.60 27.65 31.27
N ASN A 241 6.60 28.54 31.26
CA ASN A 241 6.76 29.90 31.76
C ASN A 241 6.00 30.10 33.08
N PRO A 242 6.68 30.07 34.24
CA PRO A 242 6.10 30.62 35.45
C PRO A 242 6.15 32.16 35.41
N PRO A 243 5.23 32.84 36.12
CA PRO A 243 5.18 34.30 36.23
C PRO A 243 6.38 34.89 36.97
#